data_AF-A0A7Y3ITE2-F1
#
_entry.id   AF-A0A7Y3ITE2-F1
#
_cell.length_a   1.000
_cell.length_b   1.000
_cell.length_c   1.000
_cell.angle_alpha   90.00
_cell.angle_beta   90.00
_cell.angle_gamma   90.00
#
_symmetry.space_group_name_H-M   'P 1'
#
loop_
_entity.id
_entity.type
_entity.pdbx_description
1 polymer ?
#
loop_
_entity_poly.entity_id
_entity_poly.type
_entity_poly.pdbx_seq_one_letter_code
_entity_poly.pdbx_strand_id
1 'polypeptide(L)'
;MKLSQVTCVVMSGLIWFLIGLFLLTKGLNWIVYTTHFATSSILLDFFGSFVNDKEQAALVLITVALFIGFLKTRIVLHKTVKRVVQRIFSLEAPIPLSKVYKPSYYGLILGMMFLGMGLRFLQVPGDFMGLIDVAVGSALLNGAVLYFRYAFLLRKQKSLEN
;
A
#
# COMPACT_ATOMS: atom_id res chain seq x y z
N MET A 1 17.02 -22.32 6.56
CA MET A 1 16.33 -21.84 7.79
C MET A 1 14.88 -22.30 7.73
N LYS A 2 14.41 -23.05 8.73
CA LYS A 2 13.00 -23.48 8.83
C LYS A 2 12.22 -22.34 9.50
N LEU A 3 11.36 -21.64 8.76
CA LEU A 3 10.59 -20.53 9.31
C LEU A 3 9.19 -20.99 9.71
N SER A 4 8.72 -20.50 10.85
CA SER A 4 7.34 -20.69 11.30
C SER A 4 6.38 -19.91 10.40
N GLN A 5 5.18 -20.44 10.19
CA GLN A 5 4.09 -19.77 9.47
C GLN A 5 3.83 -18.35 10.01
N VAL A 6 3.94 -18.15 11.33
CA VAL A 6 3.81 -16.83 11.97
C VAL A 6 4.87 -15.87 11.44
N THR A 7 6.14 -16.30 11.41
CA THR A 7 7.25 -15.47 10.95
C THR A 7 7.08 -15.07 9.48
N CYS A 8 6.61 -15.98 8.63
CA CYS A 8 6.33 -15.65 7.22
C CYS A 8 5.24 -14.58 7.07
N VAL A 9 4.15 -14.67 7.83
CA VAL A 9 3.07 -13.66 7.80
C VAL A 9 3.56 -12.31 8.33
N VAL A 10 4.36 -12.30 9.41
CA VAL A 10 4.95 -11.07 9.96
C VAL A 10 5.91 -10.41 8.98
N MET A 11 6.82 -11.17 8.39
CA MET A 11 7.77 -10.65 7.38
C MET A 11 7.03 -10.05 6.18
N SER A 12 5.96 -10.71 5.74
CA SER A 12 5.11 -10.19 4.65
C SER A 12 4.48 -8.86 5.04
N GLY A 13 3.86 -8.79 6.22
CA GLY A 13 3.29 -7.53 6.75
C GLY A 13 4.33 -6.42 6.85
N LEU A 14 5.55 -6.74 7.29
CA LEU A 14 6.63 -5.77 7.45
C LEU A 14 7.12 -5.20 6.11
N ILE A 15 7.25 -6.04 5.07
CA ILE A 15 7.58 -5.60 3.71
C ILE A 15 6.52 -4.62 3.20
N TRP A 16 5.25 -4.98 3.31
CA TRP A 16 4.15 -4.12 2.86
C TRP A 16 4.06 -2.82 3.67
N PHE A 17 4.36 -2.88 4.96
CA PHE A 17 4.42 -1.70 5.82
C PHE A 17 5.51 -0.72 5.38
N LEU A 18 6.73 -1.21 5.16
CA LEU A 18 7.86 -0.38 4.74
C LEU A 18 7.62 0.26 3.37
N ILE A 19 7.11 -0.53 2.41
CA ILE A 19 6.78 -0.02 1.07
C ILE A 19 5.66 1.03 1.16
N GLY A 20 4.63 0.77 1.97
CA GLY A 20 3.53 1.71 2.19
C GLY A 20 3.99 3.03 2.81
N LEU A 21 4.87 2.97 3.80
CA LEU A 21 5.45 4.15 4.44
C LEU A 21 6.30 4.97 3.46
N PHE A 22 7.14 4.30 2.67
CA PHE A 22 7.96 4.94 1.65
C PHE A 22 7.12 5.67 0.59
N LEU A 23 6.08 5.01 0.06
CA LEU A 23 5.17 5.60 -0.92
C LEU A 23 4.38 6.78 -0.34
N LEU A 24 3.90 6.66 0.90
CA LEU A 24 3.18 7.74 1.56
C LEU A 24 4.06 8.99 1.68
N THR A 25 5.29 8.84 2.18
CA THR A 25 6.24 9.96 2.31
C THR A 25 6.57 10.57 0.95
N LYS A 26 6.79 9.73 -0.07
CA LYS A 26 7.05 10.19 -1.43
C LYS A 26 5.86 10.96 -2.00
N GLY A 27 4.65 10.44 -1.84
CA GLY A 27 3.43 11.08 -2.34
C GLY A 27 3.15 12.42 -1.67
N LEU A 28 3.31 12.50 -0.35
CA LEU A 28 3.20 13.76 0.41
C LEU A 28 4.24 14.80 -0.07
N ASN A 29 5.49 14.37 -0.25
CA ASN A 29 6.54 15.26 -0.75
C ASN A 29 6.23 15.79 -2.15
N TRP A 30 5.68 14.94 -3.04
CA TRP A 30 5.24 15.38 -4.36
C TRP A 30 4.12 16.42 -4.29
N ILE A 31 3.08 16.20 -3.47
CA ILE A 31 1.98 17.16 -3.32
C ILE A 31 2.50 18.50 -2.81
N VAL A 32 3.31 18.50 -1.74
CA VAL A 32 3.89 19.72 -1.16
C VAL A 32 4.80 20.43 -2.16
N TYR A 33 5.66 19.69 -2.85
CA TYR A 33 6.53 20.25 -3.89
C TYR A 33 5.72 20.92 -4.99
N THR A 34 4.64 20.27 -5.45
CA THR A 34 3.76 20.83 -6.48
C THR A 34 3.05 22.10 -5.98
N THR A 35 2.60 22.16 -4.72
CA THR A 35 1.97 23.35 -4.14
C THR A 35 2.88 24.59 -4.17
N HIS A 36 4.18 24.43 -3.88
CA HIS A 36 5.12 25.56 -3.76
C HIS A 36 5.87 25.89 -5.06
N PHE A 37 6.18 24.90 -5.89
CA PHE A 37 7.14 25.07 -7.00
C PHE A 37 6.56 24.80 -8.38
N ALA A 38 5.37 24.19 -8.50
CA ALA A 38 4.80 23.91 -9.81
C ALA A 38 3.95 25.09 -10.32
N THR A 39 4.17 25.45 -11.58
CA THR A 39 3.46 26.51 -12.29
C THR A 39 2.10 26.10 -12.84
N SER A 40 1.82 24.79 -12.95
CA SER A 40 0.54 24.26 -13.42
C SER A 40 0.16 23.01 -12.62
N SER A 41 -1.06 22.94 -12.12
CA SER A 41 -1.52 21.82 -11.29
C SER A 41 -3.03 21.64 -11.43
N ILE A 42 -3.43 20.70 -12.28
CA ILE A 42 -4.84 20.52 -12.66
C ILE A 42 -5.70 20.19 -11.44
N LEU A 43 -5.24 19.29 -10.56
CA LEU A 43 -6.02 18.87 -9.39
C LEU A 43 -6.00 19.94 -8.30
N LEU A 44 -4.85 20.55 -8.04
CA LEU A 44 -4.75 21.61 -7.03
C LEU A 44 -5.54 22.84 -7.44
N ASP A 45 -5.54 23.22 -8.72
CA ASP A 45 -6.34 24.33 -9.24
C ASP A 45 -7.85 23.99 -9.21
N PHE A 46 -8.21 22.74 -9.52
CA PHE A 46 -9.60 22.27 -9.39
C PHE A 46 -10.09 22.38 -7.94
N PHE A 47 -9.35 21.84 -6.96
CA PHE A 47 -9.72 21.96 -5.54
C PHE A 47 -9.55 23.38 -4.97
N GLY A 48 -8.61 24.17 -5.51
CA GLY A 48 -8.42 25.58 -5.17
C GLY A 48 -9.58 26.46 -5.62
N SER A 49 -10.34 26.06 -6.65
CA SER A 49 -11.58 26.76 -6.98
C SER A 49 -12.67 26.62 -5.90
N PHE A 50 -12.62 25.53 -5.11
CA PHE A 50 -13.53 25.30 -3.98
C PHE A 50 -12.98 25.87 -2.67
N VAL A 51 -11.67 26.12 -2.60
CA VAL A 51 -10.98 26.51 -1.37
C VAL A 51 -10.01 27.65 -1.67
N ASN A 52 -10.21 28.81 -1.06
CA ASN A 52 -9.47 30.05 -1.36
C ASN A 52 -7.93 29.98 -1.20
N ASP A 53 -7.38 28.87 -0.68
CA ASP A 53 -5.96 28.71 -0.37
C ASP A 53 -5.40 27.40 -0.95
N LYS A 54 -4.21 27.50 -1.58
CA LYS A 54 -3.51 26.37 -2.20
C LYS A 54 -3.05 25.33 -1.18
N GLU A 55 -2.69 25.77 0.03
CA GLU A 55 -2.30 24.85 1.10
C GLU A 55 -3.49 24.01 1.56
N GLN A 56 -4.66 24.62 1.67
CA GLN A 56 -5.89 23.92 2.03
C GLN A 56 -6.34 22.98 0.91
N ALA A 57 -6.21 23.37 -0.36
CA ALA A 57 -6.47 22.47 -1.49
C ALA A 57 -5.57 21.22 -1.46
N ALA A 58 -4.29 21.38 -1.10
CA ALA A 58 -3.37 20.26 -0.92
C ALA A 58 -3.81 19.33 0.22
N LEU A 59 -4.26 19.88 1.36
CA LEU A 59 -4.80 19.08 2.46
C LEU A 59 -6.06 18.31 2.07
N VAL A 60 -6.97 18.93 1.30
CA VAL A 60 -8.17 18.25 0.77
C VAL A 60 -7.75 17.10 -0.14
N LEU A 61 -6.78 17.33 -1.03
CA LEU A 61 -6.28 16.32 -1.96
C LEU A 61 -5.62 15.14 -1.22
N ILE A 62 -4.81 15.41 -0.20
CA ILE A 62 -4.25 14.37 0.69
C ILE A 62 -5.38 13.59 1.38
N THR A 63 -6.38 14.29 1.91
CA THR A 63 -7.50 13.66 2.61
C THR A 63 -8.28 12.73 1.68
N VAL A 64 -8.57 13.18 0.46
CA VAL A 64 -9.23 12.37 -0.57
C VAL A 64 -8.37 11.17 -0.95
N ALA A 65 -7.05 11.36 -1.15
CA ALA A 65 -6.14 10.27 -1.46
C ALA A 65 -6.10 9.20 -0.35
N LEU A 66 -6.01 9.62 0.92
CA LEU A 66 -6.07 8.74 2.08
C LEU A 66 -7.39 7.97 2.13
N PHE A 67 -8.51 8.65 1.86
CA PHE A 67 -9.84 8.04 1.84
C PHE A 67 -9.98 7.00 0.72
N ILE A 68 -9.51 7.32 -0.49
CA ILE A 68 -9.47 6.38 -1.63
C ILE A 68 -8.62 5.16 -1.26
N GLY A 69 -7.44 5.36 -0.67
CA GLY A 69 -6.56 4.28 -0.22
C GLY A 69 -7.24 3.38 0.80
N PHE A 70 -7.95 3.96 1.76
CA PHE A 70 -8.73 3.23 2.75
C PHE A 70 -9.85 2.38 2.12
N LEU A 71 -10.67 2.97 1.24
CA LEU A 71 -11.76 2.26 0.55
C LEU A 71 -11.23 1.10 -0.30
N LYS A 72 -10.18 1.35 -1.09
CA LYS A 72 -9.52 0.33 -1.92
C LYS A 72 -9.02 -0.84 -1.09
N THR A 73 -8.53 -0.56 0.12
CA THR A 73 -8.05 -1.60 1.04
C THR A 73 -9.15 -2.53 1.49
N ARG A 74 -10.30 -1.97 1.88
CA ARG A 74 -11.42 -2.73 2.41
C ARG A 74 -12.02 -3.69 1.38
N ILE A 75 -12.05 -3.27 0.11
CA ILE A 75 -12.70 -4.03 -0.97
C ILE A 75 -11.74 -5.07 -1.58
N VAL A 76 -10.54 -4.64 -1.97
CA VAL A 76 -9.63 -5.45 -2.79
C VAL A 76 -8.59 -6.14 -1.93
N LEU A 77 -7.87 -5.37 -1.10
CA LEU A 77 -6.71 -5.89 -0.36
C LEU A 77 -7.13 -6.90 0.72
N HIS A 78 -8.27 -6.68 1.39
CA HIS A 78 -8.78 -7.63 2.37
C HIS A 78 -8.96 -9.04 1.78
N LYS A 79 -9.53 -9.14 0.57
CA LYS A 79 -9.69 -10.42 -0.15
C LYS A 79 -8.33 -11.04 -0.50
N THR A 80 -7.39 -10.22 -0.97
CA THR A 80 -6.04 -10.68 -1.33
C THR A 80 -5.25 -11.17 -0.12
N VAL A 81 -5.21 -10.40 0.98
CA VAL A 81 -4.51 -10.78 2.22
C VAL A 81 -5.09 -12.08 2.77
N LYS A 82 -6.42 -12.20 2.85
CA LYS A 82 -7.07 -13.43 3.30
C LYS A 82 -6.66 -14.64 2.44
N ARG A 83 -6.64 -14.50 1.11
CA ARG A 83 -6.22 -15.58 0.20
C ARG A 83 -4.74 -15.97 0.38
N VAL A 84 -3.86 -14.99 0.55
CA VAL A 84 -2.41 -15.24 0.77
C VAL A 84 -2.21 -15.95 2.11
N VAL A 85 -2.83 -15.45 3.17
CA VAL A 85 -2.76 -16.02 4.51
C VAL A 85 -3.33 -17.44 4.55
N GLN A 86 -4.51 -17.68 3.96
CA GLN A 86 -5.10 -19.02 3.82
C GLN A 86 -4.18 -19.99 3.09
N ARG A 87 -3.44 -19.51 2.09
CA ARG A 87 -2.45 -20.34 1.42
C ARG A 87 -1.24 -20.65 2.30
N ILE A 88 -0.71 -19.67 3.03
CA ILE A 88 0.39 -19.92 3.99
C ILE A 88 -0.05 -20.97 5.03
N PHE A 89 -1.32 -20.96 5.44
CA PHE A 89 -1.91 -21.96 6.33
C PHE A 89 -2.00 -23.35 5.71
N SER A 90 -2.31 -23.46 4.42
CA SER A 90 -2.44 -24.75 3.74
C SER A 90 -1.10 -25.40 3.38
N LEU A 91 0.04 -24.77 3.67
CA LEU A 91 1.36 -25.38 3.48
C LEU A 91 1.82 -26.08 4.76
N GLU A 92 2.17 -27.36 4.65
CA GLU A 92 2.86 -28.12 5.71
C GLU A 92 4.22 -27.48 6.01
N ALA A 93 4.50 -27.29 7.30
CA ALA A 93 5.79 -26.78 7.75
C ALA A 93 6.87 -27.88 7.59
N PRO A 94 8.13 -27.54 7.23
CA PRO A 94 8.72 -26.21 7.10
C PRO A 94 8.56 -25.59 5.71
N ILE A 95 8.19 -24.30 5.67
CA ILE A 95 7.99 -23.56 4.42
C ILE A 95 9.30 -22.90 3.97
N PRO A 96 9.86 -23.24 2.80
CA PRO A 96 10.99 -22.50 2.24
C PRO A 96 10.55 -21.09 1.80
N LEU A 97 11.36 -20.07 2.08
CA LEU A 97 11.09 -18.65 1.76
C LEU A 97 10.67 -18.43 0.29
N SER A 98 11.24 -19.21 -0.63
CA SER A 98 10.94 -19.14 -2.07
C SER A 98 9.54 -19.63 -2.46
N LYS A 99 8.84 -20.37 -1.58
CA LYS A 99 7.45 -20.84 -1.82
C LYS A 99 6.38 -19.99 -1.12
N VAL A 100 6.79 -18.97 -0.36
CA VAL A 100 5.85 -18.09 0.36
C VAL A 100 4.93 -17.35 -0.62
N TYR A 101 5.49 -16.88 -1.74
CA TYR A 101 4.73 -16.21 -2.79
C TYR A 101 4.56 -17.10 -4.03
N LYS A 102 3.36 -17.08 -4.62
CA LYS A 102 3.13 -17.74 -5.93
C LYS A 102 3.93 -16.98 -7.00
N PRO A 103 4.46 -17.63 -8.05
CA PRO A 103 5.05 -16.92 -9.19
C PRO A 103 4.09 -15.87 -9.79
N SER A 104 2.79 -16.14 -9.81
CA SER A 104 1.74 -15.18 -10.19
C SER A 104 1.70 -13.91 -9.32
N TYR A 105 2.14 -13.97 -8.06
CA TYR A 105 2.20 -12.81 -7.16
C TYR A 105 3.35 -11.87 -7.54
N TYR A 106 4.50 -12.42 -7.96
CA TYR A 106 5.59 -11.61 -8.51
C TYR A 106 5.17 -10.90 -9.79
N GLY A 107 4.38 -11.57 -10.65
CA GLY A 107 3.77 -10.95 -11.83
C GLY A 107 2.85 -9.78 -11.49
N LEU A 108 2.03 -9.91 -10.44
CA LEU A 108 1.16 -8.82 -9.98
C LEU A 108 1.96 -7.63 -9.44
N ILE A 109 3.00 -7.90 -8.64
CA ILE A 109 3.92 -6.87 -8.15
C ILE A 109 4.63 -6.15 -9.31
N LEU A 110 5.15 -6.91 -10.27
CA LEU A 110 5.76 -6.35 -11.50
C LEU A 110 4.75 -5.51 -12.27
N GLY A 111 3.51 -5.98 -12.43
CA GLY A 111 2.45 -5.24 -13.10
C GLY A 111 2.18 -3.89 -12.43
N MET A 112 2.09 -3.86 -11.08
CA MET A 112 1.91 -2.61 -10.34
C MET A 112 3.11 -1.67 -10.48
N MET A 113 4.33 -2.20 -10.50
CA MET A 113 5.56 -1.41 -10.75
C MET A 113 5.60 -0.85 -12.17
N PHE A 114 5.27 -1.65 -13.18
CA PHE A 114 5.21 -1.20 -14.57
C PHE A 114 4.12 -0.15 -14.77
N LEU A 115 2.98 -0.26 -14.10
CA LEU A 115 1.94 0.76 -14.13
C LEU A 115 2.46 2.08 -13.54
N GLY A 116 3.15 2.03 -12.40
CA GLY A 116 3.79 3.22 -11.81
C GLY A 116 4.88 3.83 -12.69
N MET A 117 5.70 3.01 -13.35
CA MET A 117 6.69 3.48 -14.32
C MET A 117 6.05 4.06 -15.59
N GLY A 118 4.97 3.45 -16.08
CA GLY A 118 4.23 3.94 -17.24
C GLY A 118 3.64 5.33 -17.00
N LEU A 119 3.08 5.56 -15.81
CA LEU A 119 2.62 6.91 -15.41
C LEU A 119 3.75 7.94 -15.41
N ARG A 120 4.97 7.53 -15.06
CA ARG A 120 6.15 8.42 -15.10
C ARG A 120 6.59 8.72 -16.54
N PHE A 121 6.50 7.74 -17.43
CA PHE A 121 6.82 7.93 -18.85
C PHE A 121 5.83 8.87 -19.54
N LEU A 122 4.56 8.86 -19.11
CA LEU A 122 3.50 9.73 -19.62
C LEU A 122 3.58 11.19 -19.10
N GLN A 123 4.64 11.55 -18.36
CA GLN A 123 4.84 12.90 -17.79
C GLN A 123 3.61 13.40 -17.01
N VAL A 124 2.96 12.50 -16.28
CA VAL A 124 1.78 12.83 -15.48
C VAL A 124 2.13 13.93 -14.46
N PRO A 125 1.29 14.96 -14.31
CA PRO A 125 1.53 16.06 -13.37
C PRO A 125 1.78 15.58 -11.93
N GLY A 126 2.59 16.36 -11.19
CA GLY A 126 3.10 15.96 -9.87
C GLY A 126 2.02 15.79 -8.79
N ASP A 127 0.90 16.51 -8.93
CA ASP A 127 -0.30 16.39 -8.10
C ASP A 127 -0.99 15.02 -8.24
N PHE A 128 -1.11 14.49 -9.47
CA PHE A 128 -1.63 13.14 -9.70
C PHE A 128 -0.69 12.06 -9.16
N MET A 129 0.61 12.20 -9.40
CA MET A 129 1.60 11.26 -8.86
C MET A 129 1.56 11.24 -7.34
N GLY A 130 1.48 12.42 -6.71
CA GLY A 130 1.31 12.58 -5.28
C GLY A 130 0.04 11.90 -4.75
N LEU A 131 -1.11 12.15 -5.40
CA LEU A 131 -2.38 11.52 -5.04
C LEU A 131 -2.32 9.99 -5.11
N ILE A 132 -1.75 9.46 -6.20
CA ILE A 132 -1.63 8.01 -6.40
C ILE A 132 -0.69 7.40 -5.36
N ASP A 133 0.49 8.00 -5.14
CA ASP A 133 1.46 7.50 -4.17
C ASP A 133 0.91 7.54 -2.73
N VAL A 134 0.17 8.59 -2.34
CA VAL A 134 -0.52 8.66 -1.04
C VAL A 134 -1.63 7.61 -0.94
N ALA A 135 -2.47 7.47 -1.96
CA ALA A 135 -3.56 6.51 -1.96
C ALA A 135 -3.05 5.06 -1.92
N VAL A 136 -2.02 4.74 -2.69
CA VAL A 136 -1.38 3.41 -2.68
C VAL A 136 -0.63 3.19 -1.37
N GLY A 137 0.14 4.16 -0.88
CA GLY A 137 0.86 4.09 0.39
C GLY A 137 -0.08 3.81 1.56
N SER A 138 -1.15 4.60 1.69
CA SER A 138 -2.21 4.39 2.68
C SER A 138 -2.85 2.99 2.54
N ALA A 139 -3.11 2.54 1.32
CA ALA A 139 -3.70 1.23 1.11
C ALA A 139 -2.79 0.09 1.58
N LEU A 140 -1.49 0.18 1.30
CA LEU A 140 -0.49 -0.81 1.70
C LEU A 140 -0.28 -0.83 3.22
N LEU A 141 -0.26 0.33 3.88
CA LEU A 141 -0.18 0.43 5.34
C LEU A 141 -1.37 -0.27 6.01
N ASN A 142 -2.58 0.02 5.54
CA ASN A 142 -3.79 -0.66 6.04
C ASN A 142 -3.76 -2.17 5.72
N GLY A 143 -3.21 -2.55 4.57
CA GLY A 143 -2.94 -3.95 4.21
C GLY A 143 -1.99 -4.67 5.16
N ALA A 144 -0.89 -4.02 5.54
CA ALA A 144 0.10 -4.55 6.46
C ALA A 144 -0.49 -4.84 7.84
N VAL A 145 -1.37 -3.96 8.33
CA VAL A 145 -2.10 -4.18 9.59
C VAL A 145 -2.94 -5.46 9.54
N LEU A 146 -3.55 -5.79 8.40
CA LEU A 146 -4.29 -7.05 8.25
C LEU A 146 -3.38 -8.27 8.39
N TYR A 147 -2.16 -8.24 7.81
CA TYR A 147 -1.18 -9.32 8.00
C TYR A 147 -0.80 -9.48 9.47
N PHE A 148 -0.54 -8.39 10.19
CA PHE A 148 -0.21 -8.46 11.62
C PHE A 148 -1.38 -9.01 12.46
N ARG A 149 -2.63 -8.65 12.14
CA ARG A 149 -3.81 -9.23 12.79
C ARG A 149 -3.88 -10.75 12.60
N TYR A 150 -3.67 -11.25 11.37
CA TYR A 150 -3.65 -12.68 11.11
C TYR A 150 -2.48 -13.40 11.82
N ALA A 151 -1.30 -12.77 11.88
CA ALA A 151 -0.16 -13.32 12.61
C ALA A 151 -0.45 -13.46 14.12
N PHE A 152 -1.11 -12.46 14.71
CA PHE A 152 -1.48 -12.49 16.13
C PHE A 152 -2.52 -13.59 16.42
N LEU A 153 -3.55 -13.72 15.57
CA LEU A 153 -4.55 -14.79 15.69
C LEU A 153 -3.91 -16.18 15.62
N LEU A 154 -2.96 -16.37 14.70
CA LEU A 154 -2.24 -17.64 14.58
C LEU A 154 -1.40 -17.96 15.81
N ARG A 155 -0.68 -16.95 16.34
CA ARG A 155 0.12 -17.15 17.56
C ARG A 155 -0.77 -17.56 18.75
N LYS A 156 -1.96 -16.96 18.86
CA LYS A 156 -2.95 -17.30 19.90
C LYS A 156 -3.52 -18.72 19.76
N GLN A 157 -3.78 -19.18 18.54
CA GLN A 157 -4.23 -20.57 18.31
C GLN A 157 -3.17 -21.59 18.74
N LYS A 158 -1.91 -21.39 18.34
CA LYS A 158 -0.80 -22.30 18.70
C LYS A 158 -0.50 -22.34 20.21
N SER A 159 -0.85 -21.30 20.97
CA SER A 159 -0.70 -21.31 22.43
C SER A 159 -1.84 -22.00 23.16
N LEU A 160 -2.97 -22.30 22.50
CA LEU A 160 -4.10 -23.03 23.08
C LEU A 160 -4.03 -24.55 22.80
N GLU A 161 -3.23 -24.95 21.81
CA GLU A 161 -3.01 -26.35 21.44
C GLU A 161 -1.81 -27.00 22.16
N ASN A 162 -0.99 -26.20 22.86
CA ASN A 162 0.10 -26.66 23.75
C ASN A 162 -0.33 -26.56 25.21
#